data_AF-A0A522YHV6-F1
#
_entry.id   AF-A0A522YHV6-F1
#
_cell.length_a   1.000
_cell.length_b   1.000
_cell.length_c   1.000
_cell.angle_alpha   90.00
_cell.angle_beta   90.00
_cell.angle_gamma   90.00
#
_symmetry.space_group_name_H-M   'P 1'
#
loop_
_entity.id
_entity.type
_entity.pdbx_description
1 polymer ?
#
loop_
_entity_poly.entity_id
_entity_poly.type
_entity_poly.pdbx_seq_one_letter_code
_entity_poly.pdbx_strand_id
1 'polypeptide(L)'
;HVSWEDVHKWAKARPVAADREKYVYYLGMMYYSQDKCGEAIDAFREVMTEEATGQYEPRALMRMGRCYQDIRRFEEARAAYERYIEVFPKGADIELVKNNYEFVKFR
;
A
#
# COMPACT_ATOMS: atom_id res chain seq x y z
N HIS A 1 17.35 -11.34 -8.74
CA HIS A 1 16.22 -10.40 -8.64
C HIS A 1 14.95 -11.19 -8.94
N VAL A 2 14.01 -11.27 -8.00
CA VAL A 2 12.70 -11.90 -8.26
C VAL A 2 11.88 -10.88 -9.06
N SER A 3 11.48 -11.24 -10.27
CA SER A 3 10.74 -10.33 -11.14
C SER A 3 9.26 -10.29 -10.75
N TRP A 4 8.55 -9.22 -11.12
CA TRP A 4 7.10 -9.10 -10.94
C TRP A 4 6.32 -10.28 -11.55
N GLU A 5 6.87 -10.88 -12.61
CA GLU A 5 6.27 -12.03 -13.27
C GLU A 5 6.41 -13.31 -12.42
N ASP A 6 7.52 -13.46 -11.71
CA ASP A 6 7.74 -14.59 -10.79
C ASP A 6 6.77 -14.54 -9.60
N VAL A 7 6.47 -13.32 -9.12
CA VAL A 7 5.48 -13.06 -8.07
C VAL A 7 4.10 -13.48 -8.50
N HIS A 8 3.70 -13.04 -9.70
CA HIS A 8 2.40 -13.36 -10.27
C HIS A 8 2.25 -14.87 -10.51
N LYS A 9 3.32 -15.53 -10.96
CA LYS A 9 3.37 -16.98 -11.18
C LYS A 9 3.33 -17.78 -9.87
N TRP A 10 4.05 -17.35 -8.84
CA TRP A 10 4.04 -17.99 -7.52
C TRP A 10 2.68 -17.87 -6.83
N ALA A 11 2.07 -16.69 -6.87
CA ALA A 11 0.76 -16.44 -6.28
C ALA A 11 -0.37 -17.23 -6.96
N LYS A 12 -0.31 -17.37 -8.29
CA LYS A 12 -1.28 -18.20 -9.04
C LYS A 12 -1.14 -19.69 -8.75
N ALA A 13 0.02 -20.16 -8.32
CA ALA A 13 0.29 -21.58 -8.10
C ALA A 13 -0.21 -22.12 -6.74
N ARG A 14 -0.56 -21.27 -5.77
CA ARG A 14 -1.03 -21.68 -4.42
C ARG A 14 -2.13 -20.74 -3.88
N PRO A 15 -3.38 -21.22 -3.71
CA PRO A 15 -4.55 -20.34 -3.61
C PRO A 15 -4.97 -20.08 -2.16
N VAL A 16 -4.18 -19.31 -1.41
CA VAL A 16 -4.78 -18.56 -0.30
C VAL A 16 -4.53 -17.10 -0.60
N ALA A 17 -5.59 -16.35 -0.91
CA ALA A 17 -5.51 -14.93 -1.22
C ALA A 17 -4.70 -14.14 -0.17
N ALA A 18 -4.83 -14.53 1.10
CA ALA A 18 -4.04 -13.98 2.22
C ALA A 18 -2.52 -14.14 2.03
N ASP A 19 -2.04 -15.26 1.46
CA ASP A 19 -0.61 -15.48 1.20
C ASP A 19 -0.11 -14.60 0.04
N ARG A 20 -0.94 -14.40 -0.98
CA ARG A 20 -0.65 -13.47 -2.09
C ARG A 20 -0.56 -12.03 -1.59
N GLU A 21 -1.59 -11.54 -0.91
CA GLU A 21 -1.61 -10.18 -0.36
C GLU A 21 -0.44 -9.92 0.56
N LYS A 22 -0.16 -10.88 1.47
CA LYS A 22 0.98 -10.80 2.37
C LYS A 22 2.28 -10.65 1.60
N TYR A 23 2.51 -11.52 0.61
CA TYR A 23 3.72 -11.49 -0.20
C TYR A 23 3.87 -10.16 -0.93
N VAL A 24 2.82 -9.74 -1.63
CA VAL A 24 2.81 -8.50 -2.44
C VAL A 24 3.01 -7.26 -1.55
N TYR A 25 2.41 -7.24 -0.35
CA TYR A 25 2.65 -6.20 0.64
C TYR A 25 4.13 -6.13 1.05
N TYR A 26 4.76 -7.26 1.38
CA TYR A 26 6.17 -7.27 1.77
C TYR A 26 7.10 -6.92 0.60
N LEU A 27 6.74 -7.26 -0.64
CA LEU A 27 7.45 -6.77 -1.81
C LEU A 27 7.42 -5.24 -1.92
N GLY A 28 6.24 -4.63 -1.73
CA GLY A 28 6.12 -3.17 -1.67
C GLY A 28 6.98 -2.56 -0.58
N MET A 29 7.04 -3.19 0.60
CA MET A 29 7.94 -2.78 1.68
C MET A 29 9.42 -2.87 1.31
N MET A 30 9.84 -3.88 0.53
CA MET A 30 11.22 -4.01 0.03
C MET A 30 11.58 -2.94 -1.00
N TYR A 31 10.64 -2.56 -1.87
CA TYR A 31 10.85 -1.43 -2.77
C TYR A 31 10.90 -0.11 -2.00
N TYR A 32 10.02 0.07 -1.03
CA TYR A 32 10.01 1.25 -0.17
C TYR A 32 11.33 1.41 0.60
N SER A 33 11.90 0.33 1.15
CA SER A 33 13.19 0.39 1.85
C SER A 33 14.38 0.69 0.94
N GLN A 34 14.19 0.65 -0.37
CA GLN A 34 15.17 1.04 -1.39
C GLN A 34 14.88 2.44 -1.97
N ASP A 35 14.00 3.22 -1.34
CA ASP A 35 13.51 4.52 -1.83
C ASP A 35 12.82 4.47 -3.22
N LYS A 36 12.48 3.26 -3.68
CA LYS A 36 11.79 2.99 -4.94
C LYS A 36 10.28 3.16 -4.76
N CYS A 37 9.85 4.39 -4.52
CA CYS A 37 8.46 4.69 -4.20
C CYS A 37 7.49 4.31 -5.33
N GLY A 38 7.88 4.42 -6.61
CA GLY A 38 7.05 4.04 -7.75
C GLY A 38 6.71 2.54 -7.72
N GLU A 39 7.73 1.70 -7.67
CA GLU A 39 7.57 0.24 -7.61
C GLU A 39 6.87 -0.21 -6.32
N ALA A 40 7.11 0.49 -5.20
CA ALA A 40 6.42 0.23 -3.94
C ALA A 40 4.91 0.49 -4.06
N ILE A 41 4.53 1.61 -4.66
CA ILE A 41 3.13 1.99 -4.91
C ILE A 41 2.43 0.93 -5.78
N ASP A 42 3.08 0.47 -6.84
CA ASP A 42 2.50 -0.54 -7.74
C ASP A 42 2.28 -1.88 -7.01
N ALA A 43 3.24 -2.30 -6.18
CA ALA A 43 3.08 -3.48 -5.33
C ALA A 43 1.95 -3.30 -4.30
N PHE A 44 1.90 -2.18 -3.59
CA PHE A 44 0.82 -1.94 -2.63
C PHE A 44 -0.57 -1.87 -3.30
N ARG A 45 -0.67 -1.40 -4.54
CA ARG A 45 -1.93 -1.38 -5.29
C ARG A 45 -2.49 -2.78 -5.53
N GLU A 46 -1.61 -3.76 -5.75
CA GLU A 46 -2.01 -5.16 -5.93
C GLU A 46 -2.51 -5.85 -4.65
N VAL A 47 -2.39 -5.22 -3.49
CA VAL A 47 -3.04 -5.69 -2.25
C VAL A 47 -4.56 -5.46 -2.30
N MET A 48 -5.03 -4.56 -3.17
CA MET A 48 -6.41 -4.09 -3.22
C MET A 48 -7.18 -4.66 -4.43
N THR A 49 -6.88 -5.89 -4.85
CA THR A 49 -7.59 -6.59 -5.92
C THR A 49 -8.92 -7.17 -5.45
N GLU A 50 -9.86 -7.45 -6.36
CA GLU A 50 -11.15 -8.08 -6.01
C GLU A 50 -11.01 -9.46 -5.33
N GLU A 51 -9.92 -10.18 -5.60
CA GLU A 51 -9.63 -11.47 -4.99
C GLU A 51 -9.00 -11.36 -3.59
N ALA A 52 -8.71 -10.15 -3.11
CA ALA A 52 -8.06 -9.91 -1.82
C ALA A 52 -9.05 -10.04 -0.65
N THR A 53 -8.57 -10.65 0.43
CA THR A 53 -9.15 -10.67 1.78
C THR A 53 -9.24 -9.28 2.43
N GLY A 54 -8.44 -8.31 1.97
CA GLY A 54 -8.40 -6.95 2.52
C GLY A 54 -7.59 -6.82 3.80
N GLN A 55 -6.94 -7.89 4.28
CA GLN A 55 -6.19 -7.90 5.54
C GLN A 55 -5.04 -6.87 5.54
N TYR A 56 -4.42 -6.67 4.38
CA TYR A 56 -3.28 -5.75 4.22
C TYR A 56 -3.66 -4.40 3.62
N GLU A 57 -4.91 -4.19 3.19
CA GLU A 57 -5.36 -2.95 2.56
C GLU A 57 -5.10 -1.70 3.43
N PRO A 58 -5.42 -1.67 4.75
CA PRO A 58 -5.13 -0.49 5.57
C PRO A 58 -3.64 -0.14 5.56
N ARG A 59 -2.77 -1.15 5.73
CA ARG A 59 -1.32 -0.94 5.77
C ARG A 59 -0.80 -0.51 4.40
N ALA A 60 -1.34 -1.06 3.32
CA ALA A 60 -0.99 -0.70 1.96
C ALA A 60 -1.35 0.76 1.67
N LEU A 61 -2.56 1.21 2.01
CA LEU A 61 -3.01 2.60 1.84
C LEU A 61 -2.12 3.59 2.62
N MET A 62 -1.83 3.29 3.88
CA MET A 62 -0.95 4.14 4.70
C MET A 62 0.45 4.25 4.09
N ARG A 63 1.02 3.13 3.60
CA ARG A 63 2.34 3.11 2.97
C ARG A 63 2.35 3.80 1.60
N MET A 64 1.30 3.65 0.80
CA MET A 64 1.13 4.37 -0.46
C MET A 64 1.06 5.87 -0.23
N GLY A 65 0.26 6.33 0.75
CA GLY A 65 0.20 7.74 1.10
C GLY A 65 1.59 8.29 1.45
N ARG A 66 2.39 7.52 2.18
CA ARG A 66 3.78 7.91 2.50
C ARG A 66 4.68 7.94 1.27
N CYS A 67 4.63 6.92 0.42
CA CYS A 67 5.40 6.90 -0.83
C CYS A 67 5.06 8.10 -1.72
N TYR A 68 3.77 8.43 -1.86
CA TYR A 68 3.31 9.58 -2.61
C TYR A 68 3.80 10.90 -2.00
N GLN A 69 3.82 11.03 -0.67
CA GLN A 69 4.42 12.18 0.01
C GLN A 69 5.91 12.33 -0.30
N ASP A 70 6.67 11.24 -0.20
CA ASP A 70 8.12 11.25 -0.37
C ASP A 70 8.51 11.69 -1.80
N ILE A 71 7.68 11.35 -2.80
CA ILE A 71 7.84 11.81 -4.20
C ILE A 71 7.06 13.09 -4.55
N ARG A 72 6.55 13.81 -3.54
CA ARG A 72 5.81 15.09 -3.66
C ARG A 72 4.53 15.04 -4.51
N ARG A 73 3.90 13.87 -4.59
CA ARG A 73 2.58 13.65 -5.18
C ARG A 73 1.50 13.81 -4.11
N PHE A 74 1.32 15.04 -3.64
CA PHE A 74 0.50 15.33 -2.45
C PHE A 74 -0.99 15.04 -2.64
N GLU A 75 -1.51 15.19 -3.85
CA GLU A 75 -2.90 14.87 -4.18
C GLU A 75 -3.18 13.37 -4.03
N GLU A 76 -2.31 12.52 -4.56
CA GLU A 76 -2.44 11.06 -4.44
C GLU A 76 -2.18 10.59 -3.00
N ALA A 77 -1.26 11.26 -2.30
CA ALA A 77 -1.05 11.01 -0.88
C ALA A 77 -2.31 11.29 -0.06
N ARG A 78 -2.94 12.45 -0.30
CA ARG A 78 -4.18 12.86 0.34
C ARG A 78 -5.28 11.83 0.08
N ALA A 79 -5.49 11.44 -1.18
CA ALA A 79 -6.51 10.46 -1.54
C ALA A 79 -6.30 9.09 -0.85
N ALA A 80 -5.04 8.62 -0.75
CA ALA A 80 -4.74 7.37 -0.06
C ALA A 80 -5.05 7.43 1.45
N TYR A 81 -4.70 8.56 2.09
CA TYR A 81 -4.99 8.76 3.52
C TYR A 81 -6.47 8.97 3.80
N GLU A 82 -7.17 9.73 2.95
CA GLU A 82 -8.61 9.94 3.04
C GLU A 82 -9.36 8.61 2.97
N ARG A 83 -9.04 7.77 1.98
CA ARG A 83 -9.60 6.43 1.86
C ARG A 83 -9.34 5.58 3.10
N TYR A 84 -8.14 5.62 3.67
CA TYR A 84 -7.85 4.89 4.91
C TYR A 84 -8.76 5.38 6.05
N ILE A 85 -8.92 6.69 6.22
CA ILE A 85 -9.73 7.29 7.29
C ILE A 85 -11.20 6.89 7.14
N GLU A 86 -11.72 6.88 5.91
CA GLU A 86 -13.10 6.52 5.61
C GLU A 86 -13.40 5.03 5.82
N VAL A 87 -12.52 4.16 5.31
CA VAL A 87 -12.76 2.71 5.29
C VAL A 87 -12.30 2.03 6.59
N PHE A 88 -11.25 2.55 7.22
CA PHE A 88 -10.62 1.96 8.42
C PHE A 88 -10.54 2.96 9.59
N PRO A 89 -11.68 3.53 10.05
CA PRO A 89 -11.69 4.54 11.12
C PRO A 89 -11.23 4.01 12.48
N LYS A 90 -11.10 2.69 12.64
CA LYS A 90 -10.55 2.01 13.83
C LYS A 90 -9.24 1.24 13.51
N GLY A 91 -8.64 1.48 12.35
CA GLY A 91 -7.40 0.83 11.95
C GLY A 91 -6.24 1.24 12.86
N ALA A 92 -5.27 0.34 13.04
CA ALA A 92 -4.15 0.52 13.99
C ALA A 92 -3.37 1.83 13.77
N ASP A 93 -3.25 2.28 12.52
CA ASP A 93 -2.48 3.46 12.14
C ASP A 93 -3.33 4.73 11.98
N ILE A 94 -4.59 4.74 12.44
CA ILE A 94 -5.54 5.84 12.16
C ILE A 94 -5.04 7.22 12.60
N GLU A 95 -4.45 7.36 13.78
CA GLU A 95 -3.95 8.64 14.26
C GLU A 95 -2.73 9.13 13.46
N LEU A 96 -1.84 8.20 13.07
CA LEU A 96 -0.72 8.52 12.19
C LEU A 96 -1.20 8.98 10.81
N VAL A 97 -2.19 8.29 10.25
CA VAL A 97 -2.78 8.62 8.96
C VAL A 97 -3.44 10.00 8.99
N LYS A 98 -4.22 10.32 10.02
CA LYS A 98 -4.83 11.66 10.17
C LYS A 98 -3.78 12.76 10.23
N ASN A 99 -2.70 12.55 10.99
CA ASN A 99 -1.61 13.52 11.06
C ASN A 99 -0.93 13.74 9.70
N ASN A 100 -0.68 12.64 8.96
CA ASN A 100 -0.10 12.74 7.63
C ASN A 100 -1.07 13.38 6.62
N TYR A 101 -2.37 13.10 6.72
CA TYR A 101 -3.41 13.74 5.93
C TYR A 101 -3.41 15.26 6.13
N GLU A 102 -3.44 15.73 7.38
CA GLU A 102 -3.43 17.18 7.67
C GLU A 102 -2.14 17.85 7.17
N PHE A 103 -1.01 17.14 7.22
CA PHE A 103 0.25 17.65 6.69
C PHE A 103 0.24 17.81 5.15
N VAL A 104 -0.41 16.91 4.41
CA VAL A 104 -0.48 17.00 2.94
C VAL A 104 -1.63 17.84 2.42
N LYS A 105 -2.69 18.01 3.22
CA LYS A 105 -3.92 18.68 2.80
C LYS A 105 -3.71 20.11 2.29
N PHE A 106 -2.63 20.77 2.73
CA PHE A 106 -2.31 22.16 2.41
C PHE A 106 -1.05 22.32 1.55
N ARG A 107 -0.50 21.23 0.99
CA ARG A 107 0.70 21.23 0.15
C ARG A 107 0.36 21.03 -1.32
#